data_AF-A0A7S2K4T6-F1
#
_entry.id   AF-A0A7S2K4T6-F1
#
_cell.length_a   1.000
_cell.length_b   1.000
_cell.length_c   1.000
_cell.angle_alpha   90.00
_cell.angle_beta   90.00
_cell.angle_gamma   90.00
#
_symmetry.space_group_name_H-M   'P 1'
#
loop_
_entity.id
_entity.type
_entity.pdbx_description
1 polymer ?
#
loop_
_entity_poly.entity_id
_entity_poly.type
_entity_poly.pdbx_seq_one_letter_code
_entity_poly.pdbx_strand_id
1 'polypeptide(L)'
;VELATGTCARGYPYTAVVGSLLFSLACGIATVLAEADRLLETQNRYEAKQLRNGYTGSIRDAVSSVPEDQARIMAEVAASGLEDGVDQAIEVLLVSGASTPALRATMLRTGLLEQASHHRVSMAFFGWAWLSVHIFWVPSLWIETQIRVCPYLEACQRHVQ
;
A
#
# COMPACT_ATOMS: atom_id res chain seq x y z
N VAL A 1 -60.33 7.03 -14.56
CA VAL A 1 -59.05 6.99 -15.30
C VAL A 1 -58.20 8.16 -14.83
N GLU A 2 -57.76 8.05 -13.57
CA GLU A 2 -56.65 8.82 -13.03
C GLU A 2 -55.76 7.73 -12.45
N LEU A 3 -54.99 7.09 -13.33
CA LEU A 3 -53.83 6.33 -12.90
C LEU A 3 -52.90 7.37 -12.32
N ALA A 4 -53.06 7.60 -11.02
CA ALA A 4 -52.11 8.29 -10.18
C ALA A 4 -50.78 7.57 -10.33
N THR A 5 -50.04 7.95 -11.37
CA THR A 5 -48.58 7.88 -11.43
C THR A 5 -48.07 8.84 -10.37
N GLY A 6 -48.40 8.54 -9.12
CA GLY A 6 -47.69 9.01 -7.96
C GLY A 6 -46.34 8.35 -8.05
N THR A 7 -45.45 8.95 -8.82
CA THR A 7 -44.02 8.87 -8.58
C THR A 7 -43.81 9.47 -7.20
N CYS A 8 -44.17 8.72 -6.15
CA CYS A 8 -43.76 9.00 -4.78
C CYS A 8 -42.26 9.18 -4.84
N ALA A 9 -41.78 10.36 -4.43
CA ALA A 9 -40.38 10.70 -4.39
C ALA A 9 -39.62 9.54 -3.71
N ARG A 10 -39.01 8.70 -4.54
CA ARG A 10 -38.29 7.50 -4.11
C ARG A 10 -36.99 8.02 -3.53
N GLY A 11 -37.03 8.43 -2.26
CA GLY A 11 -35.86 8.90 -1.55
C GLY A 11 -34.75 7.87 -1.70
N TYR A 12 -33.55 8.35 -2.02
CA TYR A 12 -32.37 7.50 -2.07
C TYR A 12 -32.25 6.74 -0.74
N PRO A 13 -31.98 5.42 -0.75
CA PRO A 13 -31.78 4.70 0.49
C PRO A 13 -30.62 5.35 1.25
N TYR A 14 -30.82 5.61 2.54
CA TYR A 14 -29.84 6.29 3.38
C TYR A 14 -28.49 5.57 3.37
N THR A 15 -28.53 4.23 3.30
CA THR A 15 -27.35 3.37 3.14
C THR A 15 -26.56 3.68 1.87
N ALA A 16 -27.24 4.01 0.76
CA ALA A 16 -26.58 4.35 -0.48
C ALA A 16 -25.84 5.69 -0.39
N VAL A 17 -26.49 6.70 0.19
CA VAL A 17 -25.87 8.02 0.36
C VAL A 17 -24.67 7.92 1.30
N VAL A 18 -24.83 7.32 2.47
CA VAL A 18 -23.73 7.18 3.44
C VAL A 18 -22.57 6.37 2.86
N GLY A 19 -22.84 5.25 2.18
CA GLY A 19 -21.77 4.47 1.57
C GLY A 19 -21.06 5.20 0.44
N SER A 20 -21.77 5.97 -0.38
CA SER A 20 -21.13 6.79 -1.42
C SER A 20 -20.18 7.84 -0.83
N LEU A 21 -20.55 8.45 0.30
CA LEU A 21 -19.71 9.41 1.01
C LEU A 21 -18.47 8.74 1.62
N LEU A 22 -18.64 7.60 2.28
CA LEU A 22 -17.53 6.83 2.87
C LEU A 22 -16.57 6.31 1.80
N PHE A 23 -17.09 5.80 0.67
CA PHE A 23 -16.26 5.37 -0.45
C PHE A 23 -15.48 6.54 -1.05
N SER A 24 -16.13 7.68 -1.27
CA SER A 24 -15.47 8.89 -1.78
C SER A 24 -14.37 9.37 -0.85
N LEU A 25 -14.61 9.34 0.47
CA LEU A 25 -13.59 9.66 1.48
C LEU A 25 -12.42 8.67 1.44
N ALA A 26 -12.69 7.37 1.36
CA ALA A 26 -11.66 6.34 1.25
C ALA A 26 -10.82 6.52 -0.04
N CYS A 27 -11.45 6.82 -1.17
CA CYS A 27 -10.73 7.15 -2.41
C CYS A 27 -9.83 8.38 -2.21
N GLY A 28 -10.34 9.44 -1.55
CA GLY A 28 -9.54 10.62 -1.21
C GLY A 28 -8.30 10.26 -0.39
N ILE A 29 -8.46 9.49 0.68
CA ILE A 29 -7.35 9.02 1.51
C ILE A 29 -6.36 8.18 0.69
N ALA A 30 -6.86 7.28 -0.16
CA ALA A 30 -6.01 6.44 -1.02
C ALA A 30 -5.14 7.28 -1.98
N THR A 31 -5.66 8.39 -2.52
CA THR A 31 -4.86 9.28 -3.39
C THR A 31 -3.73 9.98 -2.62
N VAL A 32 -4.00 10.43 -1.39
CA VAL A 32 -2.96 11.02 -0.53
C VAL A 32 -1.89 9.99 -0.18
N LEU A 33 -2.29 8.75 0.15
CA LEU A 33 -1.36 7.65 0.39
C LEU A 33 -0.54 7.30 -0.85
N ALA A 34 -1.15 7.35 -2.04
CA ALA A 34 -0.45 7.09 -3.30
C ALA A 34 0.61 8.15 -3.60
N GLU A 35 0.34 9.43 -3.33
CA GLU A 35 1.35 10.48 -3.44
C GLU A 35 2.46 10.32 -2.40
N ALA A 36 2.12 9.93 -1.16
CA ALA A 36 3.12 9.61 -0.14
C ALA A 36 4.03 8.45 -0.59
N ASP A 37 3.45 7.36 -1.11
CA ASP A 37 4.20 6.22 -1.67
C ASP A 37 5.12 6.69 -2.82
N ARG A 38 4.63 7.57 -3.71
CA ARG A 38 5.41 8.12 -4.83
C ARG A 38 6.60 8.96 -4.35
N LEU A 39 6.41 9.79 -3.33
CA LEU A 39 7.48 10.61 -2.74
C LEU A 39 8.53 9.75 -2.07
N LEU A 40 8.10 8.74 -1.28
CA LEU A 40 8.99 7.77 -0.66
C LEU A 40 9.80 6.99 -1.69
N GLU A 41 9.16 6.53 -2.78
CA GLU A 41 9.86 5.84 -3.86
C GLU A 41 10.90 6.75 -4.53
N THR A 42 10.56 8.02 -4.74
CA THR A 42 11.47 9.00 -5.34
C THR A 42 12.68 9.25 -4.45
N GLN A 43 12.47 9.42 -3.15
CA GLN A 43 13.54 9.61 -2.17
C GLN A 43 14.45 8.37 -2.10
N ASN A 44 13.85 7.17 -2.01
CA ASN A 44 14.60 5.92 -2.00
C ASN A 44 15.46 5.75 -3.25
N ARG A 45 14.96 6.14 -4.43
CA ARG A 45 15.74 6.14 -5.68
C ARG A 45 16.90 7.14 -5.65
N TYR A 46 16.70 8.30 -5.03
CA TYR A 46 17.75 9.31 -4.90
C TYR A 46 18.85 8.86 -3.92
N GLU A 47 18.47 8.37 -2.75
CA GLU A 47 19.40 7.80 -1.76
C GLU A 47 20.16 6.60 -2.34
N ALA A 48 19.48 5.70 -3.05
CA ALA A 48 20.14 4.58 -3.72
C ALA A 48 21.15 5.04 -4.78
N LYS A 49 20.84 6.11 -5.53
CA LYS A 49 21.81 6.71 -6.47
C LYS A 49 22.99 7.34 -5.75
N GLN A 50 22.75 8.06 -4.66
CA GLN A 50 23.83 8.66 -3.86
C GLN A 50 24.75 7.60 -3.25
N LEU A 51 24.19 6.51 -2.72
CA LEU A 51 24.98 5.40 -2.17
C LEU A 51 25.81 4.67 -3.23
N ARG A 52 25.30 4.58 -4.46
CA ARG A 52 26.07 4.05 -5.60
C ARG A 52 27.11 5.04 -6.14
N ASN A 53 26.92 6.33 -5.88
CA ASN A 53 27.83 7.37 -6.37
C ASN A 53 29.11 7.35 -5.51
N GLY A 54 30.16 6.74 -6.04
CA GLY A 54 31.43 6.52 -5.32
C GLY A 54 31.68 5.07 -4.91
N TYR A 55 30.70 4.16 -5.08
CA TYR A 55 30.94 2.73 -4.95
C TYR A 55 31.22 2.12 -6.33
N THR A 56 32.43 1.61 -6.51
CA THR A 56 32.92 1.02 -7.78
C THR A 56 32.78 -0.50 -7.83
N GLY A 57 32.18 -1.11 -6.79
CA GLY A 57 32.16 -2.55 -6.60
C GLY A 57 33.19 -3.06 -5.59
N SER A 58 34.04 -2.18 -5.04
CA SER A 58 34.93 -2.53 -3.93
C SER A 58 34.86 -1.53 -2.78
N ILE A 59 34.85 -2.04 -1.55
CA ILE A 59 34.86 -1.27 -0.31
C ILE A 59 36.10 -0.40 -0.18
N ARG A 60 37.19 -0.76 -0.86
CA ARG A 60 38.45 0.03 -0.90
C ARG A 60 38.27 1.40 -1.54
N ASP A 61 37.33 1.52 -2.47
CA ASP A 61 37.05 2.76 -3.18
C ASP A 61 35.99 3.62 -2.48
N ALA A 62 35.39 3.13 -1.38
CA ALA A 62 34.42 3.87 -0.61
C ALA A 62 35.07 5.09 0.08
N VAL A 63 34.41 6.25 0.00
CA VAL A 63 34.87 7.49 0.63
C VAL A 63 34.07 7.74 1.90
N SER A 64 34.75 7.89 3.04
CA SER A 64 34.15 8.29 4.32
C SER A 64 34.34 9.77 4.59
N SER A 65 33.36 10.42 5.22
CA SER A 65 33.51 11.78 5.75
C SER A 65 34.46 11.82 6.96
N VAL A 66 34.68 10.67 7.61
CA VAL A 66 35.58 10.49 8.75
C VAL A 66 36.65 9.46 8.36
N PRO A 67 37.87 9.91 7.99
CA PRO A 67 38.93 9.02 7.48
C PRO A 67 39.44 8.04 8.56
N GLU A 68 39.37 8.40 9.84
CA GLU A 68 39.75 7.51 10.95
C GLU A 68 38.83 6.29 11.04
N ASP A 69 37.52 6.49 10.83
CA ASP A 69 36.54 5.39 10.81
C ASP A 69 36.76 4.48 9.62
N GLN A 70 37.07 5.05 8.45
CA GLN A 70 37.43 4.27 7.26
C GLN A 70 38.66 3.40 7.53
N ALA A 71 39.75 3.97 8.05
CA ALA A 71 40.97 3.22 8.32
C ALA A 71 40.72 2.07 9.31
N ARG A 72 39.91 2.31 10.35
CA ARG A 72 39.54 1.31 11.34
C ARG A 72 38.70 0.17 10.74
N ILE A 73 37.66 0.51 9.97
CA ILE A 73 36.79 -0.49 9.31
C ILE A 73 37.60 -1.30 8.30
N MET A 74 38.44 -0.65 7.49
CA MET A 74 39.29 -1.33 6.51
C MET A 74 40.29 -2.28 7.17
N ALA A 75 40.88 -1.90 8.31
CA ALA A 75 41.76 -2.78 9.07
C ALA A 75 41.02 -4.00 9.64
N GLU A 76 39.80 -3.81 10.15
CA GLU A 76 38.96 -4.90 10.65
C GLU A 76 38.56 -5.88 9.54
N VAL A 77 38.10 -5.36 8.40
CA VAL A 77 37.73 -6.17 7.23
C VAL A 77 38.94 -6.93 6.70
N ALA A 78 40.10 -6.27 6.55
CA ALA A 78 41.33 -6.91 6.11
C ALA A 78 41.79 -8.01 7.09
N ALA A 79 41.67 -7.79 8.40
CA ALA A 79 42.00 -8.78 9.41
C ALA A 79 41.06 -10.00 9.39
N SER A 80 39.81 -9.82 8.97
CA SER A 80 38.83 -10.91 8.85
C SER A 80 39.05 -11.82 7.63
N GLY A 81 39.74 -11.32 6.60
CA GLY A 81 39.90 -12.04 5.32
C GLY A 81 38.61 -12.19 4.51
N LEU A 82 37.54 -11.45 4.86
CA LEU A 82 36.22 -11.51 4.22
C LEU A 82 35.94 -10.31 3.31
N GLU A 83 36.98 -9.66 2.75
CA GLU A 83 36.81 -8.49 1.85
C GLU A 83 35.80 -8.78 0.73
N ASP A 84 35.97 -9.88 -0.01
CA ASP A 84 35.07 -10.26 -1.11
C ASP A 84 33.63 -10.49 -0.64
N GLY A 85 33.45 -11.06 0.57
CA GLY A 85 32.14 -11.29 1.15
C GLY A 85 31.45 -9.99 1.56
N VAL A 86 32.22 -9.00 2.01
CA VAL A 86 31.70 -7.66 2.33
C VAL A 86 31.30 -6.92 1.06
N ASP A 87 32.10 -6.98 -0.01
CA ASP A 87 31.76 -6.38 -1.30
C ASP A 87 30.47 -6.97 -1.87
N GLN A 88 30.35 -8.31 -1.86
CA GLN A 88 29.12 -8.99 -2.27
C GLN A 88 27.92 -8.59 -1.39
N ALA A 89 28.11 -8.48 -0.07
CA ALA A 89 27.04 -8.07 0.83
C ALA A 89 26.59 -6.61 0.58
N ILE A 90 27.52 -5.70 0.31
CA ILE A 90 27.22 -4.31 -0.04
C ILE A 90 26.46 -4.25 -1.36
N GLU A 91 26.92 -4.96 -2.40
CA GLU A 91 26.23 -5.05 -3.67
C GLU A 91 24.78 -5.54 -3.49
N VAL A 92 24.60 -6.63 -2.73
CA VAL A 92 23.28 -7.17 -2.42
C VAL A 92 22.42 -6.17 -1.64
N LEU A 93 22.98 -5.42 -0.69
CA LEU A 93 22.24 -4.37 0.04
C LEU A 93 21.84 -3.20 -0.87
N LEU A 94 22.72 -2.80 -1.80
CA LEU A 94 22.47 -1.74 -2.78
C LEU A 94 21.47 -2.17 -3.87
N VAL A 95 21.42 -3.45 -4.20
CA VAL A 95 20.45 -4.02 -5.16
C VAL A 95 19.09 -4.25 -4.50
N SER A 96 19.06 -4.78 -3.28
CA SER A 96 17.82 -5.06 -2.54
C SER A 96 17.12 -3.81 -2.00
N GLY A 97 17.82 -2.68 -1.92
CA GLY A 97 17.28 -1.44 -1.35
C GLY A 97 17.04 -1.54 0.17
N ALA A 98 17.76 -2.44 0.86
CA ALA A 98 17.61 -2.73 2.29
C ALA A 98 18.35 -1.73 3.20
N SER A 99 18.35 -0.45 2.85
CA SER A 99 18.99 0.60 3.66
C SER A 99 18.18 0.96 4.92
N THR A 100 16.89 0.58 5.01
CA THR A 100 16.04 0.93 6.16
C THR A 100 16.27 -0.01 7.36
N PRO A 101 16.32 0.52 8.61
CA PRO A 101 16.56 -0.27 9.82
C PRO A 101 15.55 -1.42 10.01
N ALA A 102 14.30 -1.19 9.58
CA ALA A 102 13.23 -2.19 9.64
C ALA A 102 13.46 -3.38 8.69
N LEU A 103 13.97 -3.14 7.47
CA LEU A 103 14.32 -4.23 6.56
C LEU A 103 15.55 -4.99 7.06
N ARG A 104 16.52 -4.28 7.63
CA ARG A 104 17.74 -4.87 8.19
C ARG A 104 17.43 -5.82 9.36
N ALA A 105 16.51 -5.43 10.25
CA ALA A 105 16.03 -6.29 11.34
C ALA A 105 15.26 -7.52 10.84
N THR A 106 14.51 -7.38 9.75
CA THR A 106 13.76 -8.49 9.13
C THR A 106 14.71 -9.47 8.42
N MET A 107 15.68 -8.97 7.65
CA MET A 107 16.70 -9.80 6.98
C MET A 107 17.50 -10.67 7.95
N LEU A 108 17.83 -10.16 9.14
CA LEU A 108 18.49 -10.95 10.20
C LEU A 108 17.67 -12.16 10.65
N ARG A 109 16.34 -12.11 10.50
CA ARG A 109 15.42 -13.18 10.93
C ARG A 109 14.97 -14.09 9.79
N THR A 110 14.80 -13.55 8.59
CA THR A 110 14.16 -14.25 7.46
C THR A 110 15.12 -14.63 6.33
N GLY A 111 16.39 -14.22 6.40
CA GLY A 111 17.34 -14.38 5.30
C GLY A 111 17.15 -13.33 4.19
N LEU A 112 17.87 -13.52 3.09
CA LEU A 112 17.87 -12.62 1.94
C LEU A 112 16.48 -12.59 1.27
N LEU A 113 15.78 -11.47 1.44
CA LEU A 113 14.50 -11.20 0.79
C LEU A 113 14.75 -10.38 -0.48
N GLU A 114 14.82 -11.05 -1.63
CA GLU A 114 14.75 -10.34 -2.91
C GLU A 114 13.40 -9.59 -3.00
N GLN A 115 13.46 -8.27 -3.24
CA GLN A 115 12.32 -7.39 -3.53
C GLN A 115 11.26 -7.17 -2.43
N ALA A 116 11.48 -7.54 -1.17
CA ALA A 116 10.45 -7.37 -0.13
C ALA A 116 10.11 -5.92 0.25
N SER A 117 10.85 -4.90 -0.21
CA SER A 117 10.62 -3.51 0.22
C SER A 117 9.52 -2.78 -0.58
N HIS A 118 8.98 -3.37 -1.65
CA HIS A 118 7.93 -2.73 -2.44
C HIS A 118 6.53 -2.98 -1.85
N HIS A 119 6.30 -2.52 -0.62
CA HIS A 119 4.95 -2.42 -0.07
C HIS A 119 4.35 -1.06 -0.43
N ARG A 120 3.29 -1.07 -1.23
CA ARG A 120 2.51 0.13 -1.55
C ARG A 120 1.33 0.21 -0.60
N VAL A 121 1.43 1.10 0.40
CA VAL A 121 0.39 1.28 1.41
C VAL A 121 -0.93 1.68 0.74
N SER A 122 -0.85 2.47 -0.33
CA SER A 122 -1.99 2.84 -1.18
C SER A 122 -2.74 1.63 -1.74
N MET A 123 -2.03 0.60 -2.24
CA MET A 123 -2.66 -0.61 -2.78
C MET A 123 -3.33 -1.44 -1.68
N ALA A 124 -2.68 -1.58 -0.52
CA ALA A 124 -3.26 -2.30 0.61
C ALA A 124 -4.56 -1.62 1.08
N PHE A 125 -4.54 -0.29 1.21
CA PHE A 125 -5.71 0.48 1.60
C PHE A 125 -6.83 0.42 0.57
N PHE A 126 -6.49 0.52 -0.72
CA PHE A 126 -7.47 0.40 -1.81
C PHE A 126 -8.13 -0.98 -1.83
N GLY A 127 -7.34 -2.05 -1.67
CA GLY A 127 -7.85 -3.41 -1.58
C GLY A 127 -8.79 -3.61 -0.38
N TRP A 128 -8.43 -3.09 0.79
CA TRP A 128 -9.30 -3.10 1.98
C TRP A 128 -10.62 -2.35 1.74
N ALA A 129 -10.54 -1.13 1.19
CA ALA A 129 -11.73 -0.32 0.91
C ALA A 129 -12.67 -1.04 -0.06
N TRP A 130 -12.13 -1.60 -1.14
CA TRP A 130 -12.88 -2.37 -2.13
C TRP A 130 -13.58 -3.60 -1.51
N LEU A 131 -12.85 -4.40 -0.73
CA LEU A 131 -13.42 -5.57 -0.05
C LEU A 131 -14.52 -5.15 0.93
N SER A 132 -14.35 -4.06 1.66
CA SER A 132 -15.35 -3.57 2.61
C SER A 132 -16.67 -3.20 1.92
N VAL A 133 -16.62 -2.61 0.73
CA VAL A 133 -17.80 -2.28 -0.08
C VAL A 133 -18.54 -3.55 -0.48
N HIS A 134 -17.83 -4.56 -0.96
CA HIS A 134 -18.47 -5.81 -1.39
C HIS A 134 -19.03 -6.63 -0.24
N ILE A 135 -18.35 -6.67 0.91
CA ILE A 135 -18.75 -7.50 2.05
C ILE A 135 -19.92 -6.87 2.81
N PHE A 136 -19.90 -5.56 3.01
CA PHE A 136 -20.87 -4.90 3.89
C PHE A 136 -21.93 -4.10 3.13
N TRP A 137 -21.53 -3.42 2.06
CA TRP A 137 -22.41 -2.45 1.41
C TRP A 137 -23.35 -3.10 0.39
N VAL A 138 -22.85 -4.03 -0.43
CA VAL A 138 -23.70 -4.74 -1.40
C VAL A 138 -24.82 -5.54 -0.71
N PRO A 139 -24.56 -6.33 0.36
CA PRO A 139 -25.62 -7.06 1.03
C PRO A 139 -26.60 -6.16 1.76
N SER A 140 -26.15 -5.07 2.38
CA SER A 140 -27.07 -4.14 3.07
C SER A 140 -28.01 -3.43 2.09
N LEU A 141 -27.52 -3.03 0.92
CA LEU A 141 -28.34 -2.43 -0.13
C LEU A 141 -29.31 -3.46 -0.74
N TRP A 142 -28.88 -4.71 -0.89
CA TRP A 142 -29.76 -5.81 -1.30
C TRP A 142 -30.86 -6.07 -0.27
N ILE A 143 -30.53 -6.14 1.02
CA ILE A 143 -31.52 -6.32 2.11
C ILE A 143 -32.51 -5.16 2.14
N GLU A 144 -32.04 -3.90 2.06
CA GLU A 144 -32.92 -2.73 2.10
C GLU A 144 -33.86 -2.69 0.88
N THR A 145 -33.39 -3.08 -0.30
CA THR A 145 -34.23 -3.17 -1.49
C THR A 145 -35.27 -4.28 -1.38
N GLN A 146 -34.93 -5.45 -0.84
CA GLN A 146 -35.91 -6.51 -0.57
C GLN A 146 -37.00 -6.05 0.42
N ILE A 147 -36.60 -5.43 1.54
CA ILE A 147 -37.55 -4.94 2.57
C ILE A 147 -38.50 -3.88 1.99
N ARG A 148 -38.01 -2.98 1.13
CA ARG A 148 -38.84 -1.91 0.54
C ARG A 148 -39.73 -2.40 -0.60
N VAL A 149 -39.31 -3.41 -1.38
CA VAL A 149 -40.01 -3.85 -2.60
C VAL A 149 -41.04 -4.96 -2.32
N CYS A 150 -40.75 -5.89 -1.40
CA CYS A 150 -41.66 -7.01 -1.08
C CYS A 150 -43.09 -6.58 -0.72
N PRO A 151 -43.33 -5.59 0.17
CA PRO A 151 -44.69 -5.20 0.55
C PRO A 151 -45.50 -4.62 -0.61
N TYR A 152 -44.82 -3.94 -1.54
CA TYR A 152 -45.44 -3.35 -2.72
C TYR A 152 -45.87 -4.41 -3.72
N LEU A 153 -45.06 -5.44 -3.92
CA LEU A 153 -45.42 -6.56 -4.80
C LEU A 153 -46.66 -7.30 -4.28
N GLU A 154 -46.70 -7.59 -2.98
CA GLU A 154 -47.86 -8.24 -2.35
C GLU A 154 -49.14 -7.38 -2.41
N ALA A 155 -49.02 -6.07 -2.23
CA ALA A 155 -50.15 -5.15 -2.37
C ALA A 155 -50.67 -5.07 -3.81
N CYS A 156 -49.77 -5.05 -4.79
CA CYS A 156 -50.12 -5.04 -6.20
C CYS A 156 -50.82 -6.35 -6.61
N GLN A 157 -50.34 -7.49 -6.11
CA GLN A 157 -50.92 -8.80 -6.39
C GLN A 157 -52.34 -8.95 -5.82
N ARG A 158 -52.64 -8.35 -4.66
CA ARG A 158 -53.99 -8.34 -4.07
C ARG A 158 -55.01 -7.49 -4.82
N HIS A 159 -54.58 -6.43 -5.52
CA HIS A 159 -55.50 -5.58 -6.29
C HIS A 159 -55.89 -6.17 -7.65
N VAL A 160 -55.14 -7.16 -8.15
CA VAL A 160 -55.40 -7.83 -9.42
C VAL A 160 -56.35 -9.03 -9.27
N GLN A 161 -56.48 -9.58 -8.05
CA GLN A 161 -57.42 -10.66 -7.73
C GLN A 161 -58.79 -10.12 -7.35
#